data_AF-A0A483A8W3-F1
#
_entry.id   AF-A0A483A8W3-F1
#
_cell.length_a   1.000
_cell.length_b   1.000
_cell.length_c   1.000
_cell.angle_alpha   90.00
_cell.angle_beta   90.00
_cell.angle_gamma   90.00
#
_symmetry.space_group_name_H-M   'P 1'
#
loop_
_entity.id
_entity.type
_entity.pdbx_description
1 polymer ?
#
loop_
_entity_poly.entity_id
_entity_poly.type
_entity_poly.pdbx_seq_one_letter_code
_entity_poly.pdbx_strand_id
1 'polypeptide(L)'
;MTKKYQQPNFLIDFHSQADYEKWLTRKAHTHFERDKKRGNTKSTNKEYKEAIHQAVCECGELDVYTGERLNWNLLSKWNNEEAKKGRRKYKKKFALLPSVDHVGDGTGSANFKICVWRTNDAKNDLSLNEFVKLCQKVVEKNT
;
A
#
# COMPACT_ATOMS: atom_id res chain seq x y z
N MET A 1 7.35 -21.17 -18.53
CA MET A 1 7.20 -21.14 -17.07
C MET A 1 6.80 -19.73 -16.66
N THR A 2 5.70 -19.56 -15.92
CA THR A 2 5.30 -18.27 -15.35
C THR A 2 6.26 -17.90 -14.21
N LYS A 3 6.81 -16.68 -14.23
CA LYS A 3 7.64 -16.17 -13.13
C LYS A 3 6.79 -16.08 -11.86
N LYS A 4 7.35 -16.47 -10.72
CA LYS A 4 6.65 -16.47 -9.42
C LYS A 4 6.06 -15.12 -9.00
N TYR A 5 6.70 -14.01 -9.41
CA TYR A 5 6.24 -12.64 -9.17
C TYR A 5 6.09 -11.89 -10.49
N GLN A 6 5.42 -12.52 -11.46
CA GLN A 6 5.15 -11.91 -12.76
C GLN A 6 4.36 -10.61 -12.57
N GLN A 7 4.82 -9.51 -13.18
CA GLN A 7 4.09 -8.25 -13.09
C GLN A 7 2.71 -8.41 -13.75
N PRO A 8 1.65 -7.87 -13.13
CA PRO A 8 0.33 -7.86 -13.75
C PRO A 8 0.29 -7.03 -15.04
N ASN A 9 -0.61 -7.40 -15.97
CA ASN A 9 -0.70 -6.78 -17.29
C ASN A 9 -0.95 -5.27 -17.23
N PHE A 10 -1.76 -4.80 -16.28
CA PHE A 10 -2.04 -3.38 -16.10
C PHE A 10 -0.82 -2.55 -15.65
N LEU A 11 0.31 -3.18 -15.31
CA LEU A 11 1.56 -2.49 -14.99
C LEU A 11 2.52 -2.36 -16.16
N ILE A 12 2.30 -3.10 -17.26
CA ILE A 12 3.27 -3.22 -18.36
C ILE A 12 3.58 -1.85 -18.99
N ASP A 13 2.59 -0.98 -19.12
CA ASP A 13 2.75 0.35 -19.71
C ASP A 13 3.43 1.36 -18.77
N PHE A 14 3.56 1.02 -17.48
CA PHE A 14 4.08 1.93 -16.45
C PHE A 14 5.48 1.52 -15.96
N HIS A 15 5.76 0.22 -15.87
CA HIS A 15 6.96 -0.32 -15.25
C HIS A 15 7.47 -1.56 -15.96
N SER A 16 8.79 -1.74 -15.96
CA SER A 16 9.40 -3.00 -16.35
C SER A 16 9.21 -4.06 -15.25
N GLN A 17 9.33 -5.34 -15.64
CA GLN A 17 9.32 -6.45 -14.69
C GLN A 17 10.37 -6.27 -13.57
N ALA A 18 11.55 -5.73 -13.91
CA ALA A 18 12.62 -5.48 -12.96
C ALA A 18 12.28 -4.36 -11.97
N ASP A 19 11.63 -3.29 -12.43
CA ASP A 19 11.17 -2.18 -11.57
C ASP A 19 10.11 -2.65 -10.58
N TYR A 20 9.17 -3.48 -11.05
CA TYR A 20 8.16 -4.10 -10.21
C TYR A 20 8.78 -4.99 -9.13
N GLU A 21 9.69 -5.91 -9.50
CA GLU A 21 10.36 -6.80 -8.56
C GLU A 21 11.20 -6.04 -7.51
N LYS A 22 11.87 -4.97 -7.94
CA LYS A 22 12.62 -4.07 -7.06
C LYS A 22 11.70 -3.36 -6.09
N TRP A 23 10.58 -2.82 -6.57
CA TRP A 23 9.57 -2.17 -5.72
C TRP A 23 9.02 -3.17 -4.69
N LEU A 24 8.62 -4.36 -5.14
CA LEU A 24 8.02 -5.41 -4.32
C LEU A 24 8.98 -5.86 -3.22
N THR A 25 10.24 -6.10 -3.56
CA THR A 25 11.28 -6.50 -2.61
C THR A 25 11.50 -5.42 -1.54
N ARG A 26 11.59 -4.14 -1.94
CA ARG A 26 11.75 -3.03 -0.99
C ARG A 26 10.55 -2.94 -0.05
N LYS A 27 9.32 -3.05 -0.57
CA LYS A 27 8.11 -2.97 0.26
C LYS A 27 8.02 -4.12 1.25
N ALA A 28 8.24 -5.37 0.81
CA ALA A 28 8.26 -6.53 1.67
C ALA A 28 9.28 -6.37 2.81
N HIS A 29 10.50 -5.93 2.49
CA HIS A 29 11.55 -5.66 3.49
C HIS A 29 11.17 -4.57 4.48
N THR A 30 10.65 -3.42 4.02
CA THR A 30 10.24 -2.34 4.92
C THR A 30 9.16 -2.77 5.90
N HIS A 31 8.13 -3.48 5.44
CA HIS A 31 7.07 -3.95 6.33
C HIS A 31 7.58 -5.04 7.29
N PHE A 32 8.35 -6.01 6.80
CA PHE A 32 8.94 -7.06 7.63
C PHE A 32 9.81 -6.48 8.76
N GLU A 33 10.73 -5.56 8.46
CA GLU A 33 11.60 -4.96 9.48
C GLU A 33 10.82 -4.11 10.49
N ARG A 34 9.76 -3.43 10.05
CA ARG A 34 8.90 -2.65 10.95
C ARG A 34 8.15 -3.56 11.92
N ASP A 35 7.61 -4.66 11.43
CA ASP A 35 6.74 -5.54 12.21
C ASP A 35 7.56 -6.50 13.08
N LYS A 36 8.77 -6.88 12.64
CA LYS A 36 9.79 -7.54 13.48
C LYS A 36 10.19 -6.69 14.69
N LYS A 37 10.37 -5.37 14.52
CA LYS A 37 10.62 -4.43 15.64
C LYS A 37 9.46 -4.33 16.62
N ARG A 38 8.24 -4.67 16.19
CA ARG A 38 7.04 -4.75 17.04
C ARG A 38 6.88 -6.12 17.72
N GLY A 39 7.81 -7.06 17.49
CA GLY A 39 7.80 -8.39 18.09
C GLY A 39 7.14 -9.47 17.23
N ASN A 40 6.84 -9.22 15.95
CA ASN A 40 6.29 -10.27 15.09
C ASN A 40 7.33 -11.35 14.77
N THR A 41 7.03 -12.58 15.17
CA THR A 41 7.84 -13.79 14.88
C THR A 41 7.12 -14.79 13.98
N LYS A 42 5.87 -14.49 13.56
CA LYS A 42 4.97 -15.43 12.89
C LYS A 42 5.05 -15.41 11.37
N SER A 43 5.86 -14.54 10.79
CA SER A 43 5.94 -14.39 9.34
C SER A 43 7.34 -14.03 8.87
N THR A 44 7.66 -14.46 7.67
CA THR A 44 8.94 -14.31 6.99
C THR A 44 8.87 -13.20 5.94
N ASN A 45 10.03 -12.67 5.55
CA ASN A 45 10.11 -11.70 4.45
C ASN A 45 9.52 -12.23 3.14
N LYS A 46 9.67 -13.54 2.89
CA LYS A 46 9.11 -14.22 1.71
C LYS A 46 7.58 -14.18 1.71
N GLU A 47 6.94 -14.46 2.85
CA GLU A 47 5.48 -14.39 2.99
C GLU A 47 4.97 -12.96 2.82
N TYR A 48 5.70 -11.94 3.30
CA TYR A 48 5.38 -10.55 3.04
C TYR A 48 5.42 -10.24 1.53
N LYS A 49 6.46 -10.72 0.84
CA LYS A 49 6.60 -10.54 -0.61
C LYS A 49 5.45 -11.19 -1.39
N GLU A 50 5.07 -12.40 -0.99
CA GLU A 50 3.95 -13.14 -1.59
C GLU A 50 2.61 -12.44 -1.33
N ALA A 51 2.34 -12.04 -0.08
CA ALA A 51 1.10 -11.37 0.29
C ALA A 51 0.95 -9.99 -0.38
N ILE A 52 2.03 -9.20 -0.51
CA ILE A 52 1.98 -7.92 -1.23
C ILE A 52 1.76 -8.17 -2.73
N HIS A 53 2.41 -9.16 -3.34
CA HIS A 53 2.19 -9.48 -4.75
C HIS A 53 0.73 -9.89 -5.00
N GLN A 54 0.20 -10.76 -4.15
CA GLN A 54 -1.20 -11.18 -4.20
C GLN A 54 -2.16 -9.98 -4.07
N ALA A 55 -1.90 -9.07 -3.12
CA ALA A 55 -2.70 -7.85 -2.96
C ALA A 55 -2.68 -6.95 -4.20
N VAL A 56 -1.54 -6.86 -4.92
CA VAL A 56 -1.46 -6.15 -6.20
C VAL A 56 -2.32 -6.84 -7.27
N CYS A 57 -2.26 -8.17 -7.37
CA CYS A 57 -3.09 -8.91 -8.31
C CYS A 57 -4.58 -8.77 -8.02
N GLU A 58 -4.99 -8.78 -6.74
CA GLU A 58 -6.38 -8.64 -6.31
C GLU A 58 -6.95 -7.25 -6.56
N CYS A 59 -6.18 -6.18 -6.33
CA CYS A 59 -6.67 -4.81 -6.46
C CYS A 59 -6.85 -4.36 -7.93
N GLY A 60 -6.12 -5.00 -8.85
CA GLY A 60 -6.04 -4.53 -10.23
C GLY A 60 -5.57 -3.08 -10.31
N GLU A 61 -6.41 -2.22 -10.89
CA GLU A 61 -6.14 -0.80 -11.07
C GLU A 61 -6.79 0.10 -10.01
N LEU A 62 -7.47 -0.45 -9.00
CA LEU A 62 -8.37 0.28 -8.12
C LEU A 62 -7.93 0.23 -6.65
N ASP A 63 -8.17 1.32 -5.93
CA ASP A 63 -8.13 1.35 -4.47
C ASP A 63 -9.21 0.41 -3.92
N VAL A 64 -8.81 -0.56 -3.09
CA VAL A 64 -9.75 -1.56 -2.57
C VAL A 64 -10.82 -0.99 -1.64
N TYR A 65 -10.58 0.19 -1.05
CA TYR A 65 -11.48 0.83 -0.09
C TYR A 65 -12.39 1.88 -0.73
N THR A 66 -11.90 2.59 -1.75
CA THR A 66 -12.64 3.72 -2.36
C THR A 66 -13.09 3.46 -3.79
N GLY A 67 -12.50 2.48 -4.49
CA GLY A 67 -12.70 2.26 -5.91
C GLY A 67 -12.04 3.31 -6.82
N GLU A 68 -11.27 4.26 -6.27
CA GLU A 68 -10.53 5.24 -7.07
C GLU A 68 -9.41 4.56 -7.88
N ARG A 69 -9.15 5.04 -9.10
CA ARG A 69 -8.03 4.54 -9.91
C ARG A 69 -6.68 4.86 -9.25
N LEU A 70 -5.87 3.83 -9.08
CA LEU A 70 -4.49 3.92 -8.64
C LEU A 70 -3.64 4.57 -9.73
N ASN A 71 -2.72 5.46 -9.34
CA ASN A 71 -1.76 6.03 -10.27
C ASN A 71 -0.41 5.30 -10.18
N TRP A 72 -0.31 4.19 -10.89
CA TRP A 72 0.90 3.35 -10.93
C TRP A 72 2.14 4.08 -11.46
N ASN A 73 2.00 5.16 -12.24
CA ASN A 73 3.14 6.01 -12.63
C ASN A 73 3.86 6.66 -11.43
N LEU A 74 3.25 6.70 -10.24
CA LEU A 74 3.87 7.28 -9.05
C LEU A 74 4.75 6.29 -8.27
N LEU A 75 4.76 5.00 -8.63
CA LEU A 75 5.63 4.03 -7.97
C LEU A 75 7.08 4.50 -7.96
N SER A 76 7.71 4.36 -6.80
CA SER A 76 9.11 4.75 -6.57
C SER A 76 9.46 6.23 -6.77
N LYS A 77 8.49 7.11 -7.05
CA LYS A 77 8.70 8.57 -7.20
C LYS A 77 8.65 9.35 -5.88
N TRP A 78 8.26 8.71 -4.77
CA TRP A 78 8.21 9.38 -3.48
C TRP A 78 9.63 9.67 -2.94
N ASN A 79 9.92 10.95 -2.71
CA ASN A 79 11.12 11.46 -2.05
C ASN A 79 10.83 11.95 -0.63
N ASN A 80 11.52 11.37 0.37
CA ASN A 80 11.34 11.72 1.78
C ASN A 80 11.84 13.13 2.14
N GLU A 81 12.90 13.62 1.51
CA GLU A 81 13.45 14.95 1.78
C GLU A 81 12.53 16.05 1.22
N GLU A 82 11.97 15.82 0.04
CA GLU A 82 10.95 16.71 -0.52
C GLU A 82 9.64 16.66 0.27
N ALA A 83 9.26 15.49 0.79
CA ALA A 83 8.11 15.36 1.68
C ALA A 83 8.27 16.17 2.97
N LYS A 84 9.48 16.18 3.57
CA LYS A 84 9.79 17.00 4.75
C LYS A 84 9.72 18.50 4.45
N LYS A 85 10.27 18.94 3.31
CA LYS A 85 10.30 20.35 2.90
C LYS A 85 8.92 20.88 2.45
N GLY A 86 8.28 20.18 1.52
CA GLY A 86 7.02 20.60 0.89
C GLY A 86 5.76 20.24 1.68
N ARG A 87 5.88 19.41 2.73
CA ARG A 87 4.83 19.05 3.69
C ARG A 87 3.51 18.69 2.97
N ARG A 88 2.39 19.35 3.34
CA ARG A 88 1.05 19.08 2.81
C ARG A 88 0.96 19.25 1.29
N LYS A 89 1.63 20.27 0.72
CA LYS A 89 1.60 20.52 -0.73
C LYS A 89 2.26 19.37 -1.50
N TYR A 90 3.38 18.87 -1.00
CA TYR A 90 4.06 17.72 -1.59
C TYR A 90 3.21 16.44 -1.48
N LYS A 91 2.74 16.13 -0.27
CA LYS A 91 1.90 14.94 0.00
C LYS A 91 0.69 14.85 -0.93
N LYS A 92 0.01 15.97 -1.19
CA LYS A 92 -1.14 16.03 -2.11
C LYS A 92 -0.83 15.57 -3.54
N LYS A 93 0.38 15.79 -4.05
CA LYS A 93 0.78 15.33 -5.40
C LYS A 93 0.78 13.81 -5.53
N PHE A 94 0.93 13.12 -4.39
CA PHE A 94 0.96 11.66 -4.30
C PHE A 94 -0.36 11.08 -3.80
N ALA A 95 -1.47 11.85 -3.82
CA ALA A 95 -2.75 11.39 -3.29
C ALA A 95 -3.18 10.02 -3.85
N LEU A 96 -2.92 9.78 -5.14
CA LEU A 96 -3.26 8.54 -5.86
C LEU A 96 -2.11 7.51 -5.94
N LEU A 97 -1.02 7.69 -5.19
CA LEU A 97 0.12 6.77 -5.19
C LEU A 97 -0.30 5.39 -4.64
N PRO A 98 -0.10 4.28 -5.39
CA PRO A 98 -0.31 2.95 -4.85
C PRO A 98 0.52 2.70 -3.59
N SER A 99 -0.17 2.31 -2.53
CA SER A 99 0.37 2.11 -1.19
C SER A 99 -0.07 0.75 -0.65
N VAL A 100 0.80 0.17 0.18
CA VAL A 100 0.56 -1.12 0.83
C VAL A 100 0.01 -0.82 2.24
N ASP A 101 -1.28 -1.09 2.45
CA ASP A 101 -1.91 -1.06 3.77
C ASP A 101 -1.74 -2.42 4.45
N HIS A 102 -1.41 -2.42 5.74
CA HIS A 102 -1.32 -3.63 6.53
C HIS A 102 -2.67 -3.89 7.18
N VAL A 103 -3.24 -5.06 6.97
CA VAL A 103 -4.49 -5.47 7.62
C VAL A 103 -4.15 -5.99 9.01
N GLY A 104 -4.65 -5.33 10.05
CA GLY A 104 -4.35 -5.67 11.46
C GLY A 104 -3.15 -4.92 12.04
N ASP A 105 -2.66 -5.41 13.18
CA ASP A 105 -1.67 -4.73 14.03
C ASP A 105 -0.20 -5.02 13.64
N GLY A 106 0.03 -5.92 12.68
CA GLY A 106 1.36 -6.34 12.25
C GLY A 106 2.00 -7.42 13.11
N THR A 107 1.29 -8.07 14.04
CA THR A 107 1.84 -9.14 14.90
C THR A 107 1.40 -10.56 14.49
N GLY A 108 0.66 -10.68 13.39
CA GLY A 108 0.15 -11.92 12.83
C GLY A 108 0.75 -12.29 11.47
N SER A 109 -0.02 -13.10 10.73
CA SER A 109 0.28 -13.46 9.34
C SER A 109 0.34 -12.22 8.45
N ALA A 110 1.22 -12.26 7.44
CA ALA A 110 1.29 -11.24 6.39
C ALA A 110 -0.07 -11.10 5.68
N ASN A 111 -0.74 -9.95 5.87
CA ASN A 111 -2.00 -9.63 5.22
C ASN A 111 -2.01 -8.15 4.80
N PHE A 112 -2.14 -7.92 3.50
CA PHE A 112 -1.99 -6.60 2.91
C PHE A 112 -3.11 -6.29 1.94
N LYS A 113 -3.38 -4.99 1.77
CA LYS A 113 -4.26 -4.46 0.73
C LYS A 113 -3.58 -3.32 0.01
N ILE A 114 -3.92 -3.13 -1.26
CA ILE A 114 -3.47 -1.98 -2.04
C ILE A 114 -4.55 -0.90 -2.05
N CYS A 115 -4.15 0.30 -1.69
CA CYS A 115 -4.99 1.50 -1.71
C CYS A 115 -4.16 2.70 -2.13
N VAL A 116 -4.82 3.85 -2.39
CA VAL A 116 -4.09 5.09 -2.63
C VAL A 116 -3.49 5.63 -1.33
N TRP A 117 -2.37 6.34 -1.45
CA TRP A 117 -1.65 6.91 -0.32
C TRP A 117 -2.54 7.79 0.58
N ARG A 118 -3.44 8.58 -0.01
CA ARG A 118 -4.36 9.43 0.77
C ARG A 118 -5.30 8.59 1.65
N THR A 119 -5.85 7.50 1.13
CA THR A 119 -6.70 6.57 1.87
C THR A 119 -5.91 5.94 3.01
N ASN A 120 -4.69 5.47 2.73
CA ASN A 120 -3.82 4.87 3.74
C ASN A 120 -3.43 5.85 4.86
N ASP A 121 -3.07 7.09 4.51
CA ASP A 121 -2.72 8.16 5.47
C ASP A 121 -3.93 8.58 6.32
N ALA A 122 -5.14 8.56 5.74
CA ALA A 122 -6.39 8.86 6.44
C ALA A 122 -6.85 7.73 7.36
N LYS A 123 -6.72 6.47 6.91
CA LYS A 123 -7.08 5.28 7.69
C LYS A 123 -6.14 5.09 8.88
N ASN A 124 -4.84 5.31 8.67
CA ASN A 124 -3.81 5.22 9.71
C ASN A 124 -3.90 3.89 10.48
N ASP A 125 -4.03 3.95 11.80
CA ASP A 125 -4.08 2.82 12.74
C ASP A 125 -5.49 2.23 12.91
N LEU A 126 -6.50 2.82 12.28
CA LEU A 126 -7.86 2.30 12.33
C LEU A 126 -7.99 0.98 11.55
N SER A 127 -8.74 0.05 12.11
CA SER A 127 -9.32 -1.05 11.33
C SER A 127 -10.28 -0.51 10.27
N LEU A 128 -10.60 -1.34 9.26
CA LEU A 128 -11.56 -0.95 8.23
C LEU A 128 -12.92 -0.55 8.83
N ASN A 129 -13.42 -1.31 9.81
CA ASN A 129 -14.69 -1.03 10.46
C ASN A 129 -14.67 0.30 11.23
N GLU A 130 -13.57 0.61 11.91
CA GLU A 130 -13.41 1.89 12.61
C GLU A 130 -13.31 3.06 11.63
N PHE A 131 -12.57 2.88 10.52
CA PHE A 131 -12.45 3.90 9.49
C PHE A 131 -13.79 4.20 8.80
N VAL A 132 -14.58 3.17 8.47
CA VAL A 132 -15.92 3.34 7.89
C VAL A 132 -16.84 4.06 8.88
N LYS A 133 -16.86 3.66 10.16
CA LYS A 133 -17.65 4.33 11.19
C LYS A 133 -17.26 5.80 11.36
N LEU A 134 -15.96 6.10 11.29
CA LEU A 134 -15.47 7.49 11.32
C LEU A 134 -15.98 8.28 10.11
N CYS A 135 -15.89 7.70 8.91
CA CYS A 135 -16.39 8.34 7.69
C CYS A 135 -17.90 8.61 7.78
N GLN A 136 -18.70 7.66 8.27
CA GLN A 136 -20.14 7.82 8.48
C GLN A 136 -20.45 9.01 9.41
N LYS A 137 -19.78 9.09 10.58
CA LYS A 137 -19.95 10.22 11.50
C LYS A 137 -19.61 11.57 10.87
N VAL A 138 -18.59 11.62 10.01
CA VAL A 138 -18.23 12.85 9.29
C VAL A 138 -19.33 13.22 8.31
N VAL A 139 -19.87 12.28 7.54
CA VAL A 139 -20.98 12.54 6.61
C VAL A 139 -22.21 13.01 7.37
N GLU A 140 -22.67 12.26 8.37
CA GLU A 140 -23.85 12.58 9.20
C GLU A 140 -23.79 13.98 9.83
N LYS A 141 -22.60 14.48 10.18
CA LYS A 141 -22.44 15.82 10.76
C LYS A 141 -22.50 16.95 9.73
N ASN A 142 -22.27 16.66 8.45
CA ASN A 142 -22.14 17.63 7.37
C ASN A 142 -23.23 17.49 6.28
N THR A 143 -24.21 16.61 6.49
CA THR A 143 -25.44 16.47 5.71
C THR A 143 -26.64 16.83 6.57
#